data_AF-A2XJ86-F1
#
_entry.id   AF-A2XJ86-F1
#
_cell.length_a   1.000
_cell.length_b   1.000
_cell.length_c   1.000
_cell.angle_alpha   90.00
_cell.angle_beta   90.00
_cell.angle_gamma   90.00
#
_symmetry.space_group_name_H-M   'P 1'
#
loop_
_entity.id
_entity.type
_entity.pdbx_description
1 polymer ?
#
loop_
_entity_poly.entity_id
_entity_poly.type
_entity_poly.pdbx_seq_one_letter_code
_entity_poly.pdbx_strand_id
1 'polypeptide(L)'
;MGMENQGKNSLLFNTWVGAVKTGLPYIWHSKASNPFVNLKKEYKGIFWQEDIIPFFQNATIPKECDTVQKCYLSLAEQVREKLGKIDPYFVKLADAMVTWIEAWDELNPSTAAVENGKAK
;
A
#
# COMPACT_ATOMS: atom_id res chain seq x y z
N MET A 1 37.59 15.63 -16.66
CA MET A 1 36.31 14.89 -16.66
C MET A 1 36.47 13.72 -15.69
N GLY A 2 35.63 13.68 -14.65
CA GLY A 2 35.59 12.58 -13.67
C GLY A 2 36.21 12.94 -12.32
N MET A 3 35.39 13.36 -11.36
CA MET A 3 35.52 13.14 -9.89
C MET A 3 34.26 13.65 -9.17
N GLU A 4 33.05 13.12 -9.48
CA GLU A 4 31.80 13.52 -8.78
C GLU A 4 30.91 12.34 -8.33
N ASN A 5 31.45 11.12 -8.23
CA ASN A 5 30.64 9.93 -7.91
C ASN A 5 31.13 9.07 -6.74
N GLN A 6 32.02 9.59 -5.88
CA GLN A 6 32.52 8.85 -4.70
C GLN A 6 31.83 9.26 -3.39
N GLY A 7 31.12 10.40 -3.33
CA GLY A 7 30.52 10.92 -2.09
C GLY A 7 29.12 10.40 -1.75
N LYS A 8 28.34 9.93 -2.74
CA LYS A 8 26.92 9.58 -2.54
C LYS A 8 26.69 8.15 -2.00
N ASN A 9 27.61 7.23 -2.27
CA ASN A 9 27.50 5.83 -1.82
C ASN A 9 27.95 5.62 -0.36
N SER A 10 28.83 6.48 0.16
CA SER A 10 29.26 6.44 1.57
C SER A 10 28.14 6.89 2.53
N LEU A 11 27.34 7.87 2.11
CA LEU A 11 26.22 8.39 2.90
C LEU A 11 25.10 7.35 3.08
N LEU A 12 24.73 6.63 2.02
CA LEU A 12 23.68 5.60 2.08
C LEU A 12 24.07 4.42 2.98
N PHE A 13 25.35 4.03 2.98
CA PHE A 13 25.86 2.93 3.81
C PHE A 13 25.90 3.31 5.30
N ASN A 14 26.27 4.55 5.63
CA ASN A 14 26.32 5.02 7.02
C ASN A 14 24.93 5.28 7.64
N THR A 15 23.92 5.64 6.84
CA THR A 15 22.54 5.78 7.33
C THR A 15 21.88 4.45 7.68
N TRP A 16 22.20 3.37 6.96
CA TRP A 16 21.61 2.05 7.22
C TRP A 16 22.18 1.40 8.50
N VAL A 17 23.49 1.56 8.74
CA VAL A 17 24.16 1.00 9.93
C VAL A 17 23.77 1.74 11.23
N GLY A 18 23.42 3.03 11.17
CA GLY A 18 23.00 3.83 12.33
C GLY A 18 21.59 3.50 12.85
N ALA A 19 20.64 3.26 11.95
CA ALA A 19 19.26 2.91 12.29
C ALA A 19 19.16 1.56 13.03
N VAL A 20 19.98 0.59 12.62
CA VAL A 20 20.04 -0.75 13.24
C VAL A 20 20.65 -0.72 14.65
N LYS A 21 21.54 0.24 14.94
CA LYS A 21 22.22 0.33 16.26
C LYS A 21 21.45 1.10 17.33
N THR A 22 20.51 1.96 16.94
CA THR A 22 19.78 2.86 17.86
C THR A 22 18.29 2.59 17.94
N GLY A 23 17.72 1.79 17.03
CA GLY A 23 16.30 1.42 17.03
C GLY A 23 15.34 2.57 16.72
N LEU A 24 15.85 3.76 16.38
CA LEU A 24 15.05 4.94 16.03
C LEU A 24 15.15 5.20 14.53
N PRO A 25 14.03 5.32 13.80
CA PRO A 25 14.06 5.58 12.36
C PRO A 25 14.58 7.00 12.10
N TYR A 26 15.76 7.11 11.49
CA TYR A 26 16.29 8.38 11.01
C TYR A 26 15.77 8.67 9.60
N ILE A 27 14.99 9.75 9.45
CA ILE A 27 14.57 10.27 8.16
C ILE A 27 15.47 11.48 7.85
N TRP A 28 16.45 11.29 6.97
CA TRP A 28 17.28 12.38 6.44
C TRP A 28 16.84 12.71 5.02
N HIS A 29 16.52 13.97 4.77
CA HIS A 29 16.02 14.38 3.46
C HIS A 29 16.49 15.82 3.16
N SER A 30 17.11 16.00 1.97
CA SER A 30 17.91 17.19 1.64
C SER A 30 17.17 18.30 0.86
N LYS A 31 15.86 18.16 0.56
CA LYS A 31 15.21 18.92 -0.54
C LYS A 31 13.73 19.34 -0.35
N ALA A 32 13.24 19.44 0.87
CA ALA A 32 11.84 19.65 1.24
C ALA A 32 11.80 20.50 2.50
N SER A 33 10.76 21.33 2.52
CA SER A 33 10.47 22.31 3.55
C SER A 33 10.41 21.71 4.96
N ASN A 34 10.50 22.59 5.95
CA ASN A 34 10.41 22.33 7.39
C ASN A 34 9.80 20.94 7.76
N PRO A 35 10.61 20.01 8.30
CA PRO A 35 10.21 18.64 8.62
C PRO A 35 8.94 18.55 9.47
N PHE A 36 8.75 19.50 10.39
CA PHE A 36 7.57 19.54 11.26
C PHE A 36 6.28 19.91 10.50
N VAL A 37 6.39 20.71 9.44
CA VAL A 37 5.24 21.08 8.60
C VAL A 37 4.82 19.91 7.70
N ASN A 38 5.77 19.08 7.27
CA ASN A 38 5.46 17.89 6.48
C ASN A 38 4.88 16.76 7.33
N LEU A 39 5.50 16.49 8.49
CA LEU A 39 4.98 15.54 9.47
C LEU A 39 3.55 15.92 9.90
N LYS A 40 3.25 17.20 10.13
CA LYS A 40 1.88 17.65 10.43
C LYS A 40 0.88 17.42 9.28
N LYS A 41 1.31 17.28 8.04
CA LYS A 41 0.45 16.97 6.90
C LYS A 41 0.28 15.47 6.70
N GLU A 42 1.33 14.69 6.96
CA GLU A 42 1.40 13.25 6.68
C GLU A 42 1.20 12.36 7.91
N TYR A 43 1.08 12.92 9.13
CA TYR A 43 1.02 12.14 10.38
C TYR A 43 -0.08 11.07 10.36
N LYS A 44 -1.23 11.35 9.72
CA LYS A 44 -2.33 10.40 9.61
C LYS A 44 -1.91 9.12 8.87
N GLY A 45 -1.09 9.25 7.82
CA GLY A 45 -0.58 8.10 7.08
C GLY A 45 0.32 7.21 7.92
N ILE A 46 1.18 7.81 8.76
CA ILE A 46 2.05 7.07 9.69
C ILE A 46 1.22 6.41 10.79
N PHE A 47 0.24 7.14 11.35
CA PHE A 47 -0.65 6.61 12.37
C PHE A 47 -1.48 5.43 11.87
N TRP A 48 -2.06 5.54 10.67
CA TRP A 48 -2.84 4.47 10.08
C TRP A 48 -1.99 3.25 9.69
N GLN A 49 -0.69 3.39 9.45
CA GLN A 49 0.19 2.25 9.15
C GLN A 49 0.24 1.23 10.28
N GLU A 50 0.09 1.65 11.54
CA GLU A 50 0.08 0.76 12.71
C GLU A 50 -1.07 -0.26 12.65
N ASP A 51 -2.22 0.13 12.08
CA ASP A 51 -3.38 -0.75 11.90
C ASP A 51 -3.43 -1.40 10.51
N ILE A 52 -3.01 -0.69 9.47
CA ILE A 52 -3.03 -1.17 8.08
C ILE A 52 -2.08 -2.34 7.87
N ILE A 53 -0.86 -2.27 8.41
CA ILE A 53 0.15 -3.31 8.19
C ILE A 53 -0.32 -4.66 8.76
N PRO A 54 -0.76 -4.75 10.04
CA PRO A 54 -1.32 -5.98 10.57
C PRO A 54 -2.59 -6.44 9.86
N PHE A 55 -3.43 -5.50 9.39
CA PHE A 55 -4.65 -5.84 8.63
C PHE A 55 -4.30 -6.62 7.36
N PHE A 56 -3.39 -6.11 6.52
CA PHE A 56 -3.05 -6.77 5.26
C PHE A 56 -2.22 -8.05 5.47
N GLN A 57 -1.39 -8.12 6.51
CA GLN A 57 -0.67 -9.35 6.86
C GLN A 57 -1.60 -10.48 7.30
N ASN A 58 -2.74 -10.16 7.92
CA ASN A 58 -3.73 -11.12 8.38
C ASN A 58 -4.98 -11.22 7.47
N ALA A 59 -4.97 -10.53 6.33
CA ALA A 59 -6.11 -10.55 5.41
C ALA A 59 -6.22 -11.96 4.80
N THR A 60 -7.34 -12.61 5.06
CA THR A 60 -7.68 -13.92 4.52
C THR A 60 -8.83 -13.78 3.56
N ILE A 61 -8.69 -14.37 2.37
CA ILE A 61 -9.73 -14.40 1.35
C ILE A 61 -10.33 -15.81 1.36
N PRO A 62 -11.66 -15.96 1.45
CA PRO A 62 -12.32 -17.26 1.38
C PRO A 62 -11.97 -18.02 0.10
N LYS A 63 -11.87 -19.35 0.17
CA LYS A 63 -11.61 -20.20 -1.01
C LYS A 63 -12.75 -20.20 -2.04
N GLU A 64 -13.92 -19.69 -1.64
CA GLU A 64 -15.11 -19.53 -2.47
C GLU A 64 -14.95 -18.39 -3.49
N CYS A 65 -13.98 -17.49 -3.29
CA CYS A 65 -13.60 -16.47 -4.25
C CYS A 65 -12.73 -17.08 -5.35
N ASP A 66 -13.38 -17.58 -6.40
CA ASP A 66 -12.77 -18.24 -7.56
C ASP A 66 -12.34 -17.27 -8.68
N THR A 67 -12.82 -16.01 -8.64
CA THR A 67 -12.46 -14.97 -9.60
C THR A 67 -11.73 -13.81 -8.91
N VAL A 68 -10.88 -13.12 -9.67
CA VAL A 68 -10.16 -11.93 -9.19
C VAL A 68 -11.15 -10.85 -8.74
N GLN A 69 -12.27 -10.69 -9.44
CA GLN A 69 -13.33 -9.77 -9.08
C GLN A 69 -13.93 -10.09 -7.70
N LYS A 70 -14.28 -11.36 -7.44
CA LYS A 70 -14.83 -11.78 -6.15
C LYS A 70 -13.82 -11.61 -5.01
N CYS A 71 -12.54 -11.91 -5.25
CA CYS A 71 -11.46 -11.65 -4.29
C CYS A 71 -11.38 -10.16 -3.95
N TYR A 72 -11.48 -9.29 -4.96
CA TYR A 72 -11.39 -7.84 -4.79
C TYR A 72 -12.59 -7.27 -4.02
N LEU A 73 -13.80 -7.76 -4.31
CA LEU A 73 -15.02 -7.40 -3.57
C LEU A 73 -14.94 -7.85 -2.10
N SER A 74 -14.51 -9.09 -1.85
CA SER A 74 -14.31 -9.59 -0.48
C SER A 74 -13.28 -8.77 0.29
N LEU A 75 -12.21 -8.32 -0.38
CA LEU A 75 -11.23 -7.43 0.23
C LEU A 75 -11.83 -6.04 0.53
N ALA A 76 -12.64 -5.48 -0.38
CA ALA A 76 -13.29 -4.19 -0.19
C ALA A 76 -14.24 -4.20 1.02
N GLU A 77 -14.99 -5.29 1.23
CA GLU A 77 -15.81 -5.50 2.43
C GLU A 77 -14.94 -5.51 3.70
N GLN A 78 -13.84 -6.27 3.70
CA GLN A 78 -12.93 -6.31 4.85
C GLN A 78 -12.31 -4.93 5.15
N VAL A 79 -11.95 -4.15 4.13
CA VAL A 79 -11.45 -2.78 4.28
C VAL A 79 -12.53 -1.89 4.91
N ARG A 80 -13.79 -2.00 4.44
CA ARG A 80 -14.91 -1.23 4.98
C ARG A 80 -15.16 -1.54 6.46
N GLU A 81 -15.18 -2.81 6.83
CA GLU A 81 -15.53 -3.24 8.19
C GLU A 81 -14.41 -3.03 9.19
N LYS A 82 -13.16 -3.33 8.80
CA LYS A 82 -12.00 -3.27 9.71
C LYS A 82 -11.37 -1.88 9.71
N LEU A 83 -11.04 -1.33 8.53
CA LEU A 83 -10.36 -0.04 8.42
C LEU A 83 -11.33 1.15 8.45
N GLY A 84 -12.59 0.96 8.08
CA GLY A 84 -13.61 2.03 8.17
C GLY A 84 -13.84 2.56 9.59
N LYS A 85 -13.48 1.79 10.62
CA LYS A 85 -13.51 2.23 12.03
C LYS A 85 -12.42 3.23 12.38
N ILE A 86 -11.33 3.28 11.61
CA ILE A 86 -10.17 4.13 11.86
C ILE A 86 -10.42 5.54 11.31
N ASP A 87 -10.86 5.63 10.06
CA ASP A 87 -11.18 6.90 9.40
C ASP A 87 -12.24 6.69 8.30
N PRO A 88 -13.20 7.63 8.14
CA PRO A 88 -14.18 7.60 7.05
C PRO A 88 -13.57 7.54 5.64
N TYR A 89 -12.31 7.92 5.46
CA TYR A 89 -11.55 7.73 4.24
C TYR A 89 -11.58 6.27 3.76
N PHE A 90 -11.45 5.29 4.67
CA PHE A 90 -11.43 3.88 4.29
C PHE A 90 -12.80 3.35 3.85
N VAL A 91 -13.88 3.98 4.32
CA VAL A 91 -15.23 3.69 3.80
C VAL A 91 -15.32 4.13 2.33
N LYS A 92 -14.85 5.36 2.03
CA LYS A 92 -14.78 5.85 0.65
C LYS A 92 -13.84 5.04 -0.23
N LEU A 93 -12.72 4.57 0.32
CA LEU A 93 -11.79 3.67 -0.37
C LEU A 93 -12.50 2.36 -0.75
N ALA A 94 -13.24 1.76 0.19
CA ALA A 94 -13.99 0.55 -0.09
C ALA A 94 -15.07 0.77 -1.15
N ASP A 95 -15.79 1.90 -1.14
CA ASP A 95 -16.74 2.25 -2.20
C ASP A 95 -16.02 2.38 -3.56
N ALA A 96 -14.88 3.08 -3.59
CA ALA A 96 -14.09 3.23 -4.82
C ALA A 96 -13.54 1.90 -5.36
N MET A 97 -13.16 0.97 -4.48
CA MET A 97 -12.76 -0.38 -4.87
C MET A 97 -13.91 -1.15 -5.56
N VAL A 98 -15.14 -1.02 -5.05
CA VAL A 98 -16.32 -1.63 -5.70
C VAL A 98 -16.57 -0.99 -7.05
N THR A 99 -16.62 0.35 -7.12
CA THR A 99 -16.81 1.06 -8.39
C THR A 99 -15.73 0.74 -9.42
N TRP A 100 -14.49 0.51 -8.99
CA TRP A 100 -13.41 0.08 -9.89
C TRP A 100 -13.71 -1.27 -10.54
N ILE A 101 -14.27 -2.24 -9.80
CA ILE A 101 -14.58 -3.55 -10.35
C ILE A 101 -15.81 -3.51 -11.26
N GLU A 102 -16.81 -2.69 -10.93
CA GLU A 102 -17.98 -2.46 -11.78
C GLU A 102 -17.55 -1.86 -13.12
N ALA A 103 -16.73 -0.82 -13.09
CA ALA A 103 -16.17 -0.22 -14.30
C ALA A 103 -15.28 -1.19 -15.08
N TRP A 104 -14.52 -2.05 -14.38
CA TRP A 104 -13.70 -3.08 -15.01
C TRP A 104 -14.57 -4.08 -15.78
N ASP A 105 -15.66 -4.57 -15.19
CA ASP A 105 -16.56 -5.53 -15.82
C ASP A 105 -17.34 -4.90 -16.98
N GLU A 106 -17.70 -3.62 -16.91
CA GLU A 106 -18.31 -2.87 -18.03
C GLU A 106 -17.35 -2.75 -19.23
N LEU A 107 -16.07 -2.51 -18.98
CA LEU A 107 -15.04 -2.37 -20.02
C LEU A 107 -14.55 -3.71 -20.56
N ASN A 108 -14.68 -4.79 -19.76
CA ASN A 108 -14.27 -6.15 -20.10
C ASN A 108 -15.46 -7.11 -20.02
N PRO A 109 -16.53 -6.90 -20.82
CA PRO A 109 -17.65 -7.83 -20.84
C PRO A 109 -17.12 -9.19 -21.26
N SER A 110 -17.48 -10.24 -20.51
CA SER A 110 -16.99 -11.59 -20.75
C SER A 110 -17.29 -12.04 -22.19
N THR A 111 -16.30 -11.98 -23.07
CA THR A 111 -16.23 -12.92 -24.19
C THR A 111 -15.96 -14.27 -23.57
N ALA A 112 -16.91 -15.19 -23.76
CA ALA A 112 -16.96 -16.53 -23.21
C ALA A 112 -15.56 -17.18 -23.00
N ALA A 113 -15.35 -17.70 -21.79
CA ALA A 113 -14.38 -18.73 -21.42
C ALA A 113 -12.99 -18.60 -22.07
N VAL A 114 -12.10 -17.81 -21.47
CA VAL A 114 -10.67 -18.13 -21.55
C VAL A 114 -10.40 -19.17 -20.48
N GLU A 115 -10.39 -20.44 -20.91
CA GLU A 115 -9.93 -21.58 -20.14
C GLU A 115 -8.58 -21.24 -19.51
N ASN A 116 -8.53 -21.30 -18.16
CA ASN A 116 -7.29 -21.13 -17.41
C ASN A 116 -6.21 -22.05 -18.01
N GLY A 117 -5.14 -21.42 -18.50
CA GLY A 117 -4.04 -22.10 -19.17
C GLY A 117 -3.56 -23.29 -18.37
N LYS A 118 -3.65 -24.49 -18.97
CA LYS A 118 -2.94 -25.67 -18.49
C LYS A 118 -1.45 -25.31 -18.44
N ALA A 119 -0.87 -25.37 -17.24
CA ALA A 119 0.58 -25.35 -17.07
C ALA A 119 1.19 -26.48 -17.91
N LYS A 120 2.19 -26.13 -18.72
CA LYS A 120 2.97 -27.05 -19.56
C LYS A 120 4.24 -27.46 -18.82
#